data_AF-A0A8B9VQZ8-F1
#
_entry.id   AF-A0A8B9VQZ8-F1
#
_cell.length_a   1.000
_cell.length_b   1.000
_cell.length_c   1.000
_cell.angle_alpha   90.00
_cell.angle_beta   90.00
_cell.angle_gamma   90.00
#
_symmetry.space_group_name_H-M   'P 1'
#
loop_
_entity.id
_entity.type
_entity.pdbx_description
1 polymer ?
#
loop_
_entity_poly.entity_id
_entity_poly.type
_entity_poly.pdbx_seq_one_letter_code
_entity_poly.pdbx_strand_id
1 'polypeptide(L)'
;MTEPPPRPFPPPAAILWAAPAAPCTLPSGPAAVMSGGLRGWRAAAGPLLQASGAPPGARRRRLLLSELFQPLNLQGEGSEAGWEAGSRSHRLMVQGGLIHPGSTGCYCYLPPAVRAMDKLVRLIDEAMEAVGGQKVNMPCLSSAELWRASGRWENMGPELFRLADRHGKEYCLGPTHEEAVTELVAAQSGLSYKQLPLRLYQVTRKFRDEPKPRFGLLRSREFYMKDMYTFDTSEEAARRTYELLCGAYRSLFERLGLPCVQVRAATGSIGGTTSHEFQLPADIGEDRLVLCPHGHFAANVEMVSGEQAACPTCGEKLTQTRGIEVGHTFYLGTKYSAVYNAIYYSPDNKPHLAEMGCYGLGVTRILAASIEVLSTEDSIRWPSLIAPYQVCFIPPKKGSKEEQGAALLEGIYDDFVEAHPHLAGDAVLDDRTQMTIGRRLKDAKKLGYPYVVIAGKRACEDPPVFEELEAIPMFMKRCPAEIDAARQPDLACLQSLLFDEEQEPAELAKMYKNEGNEYFREKDYGRAVVSYSEGLKKKCEDAELNAVLHTNRGAAHFHLGNYRSALNDAIQAKKLKPTHLKAIIRASCGAGREESKGDREERTRSKGNFARSNKGKKYQAGS
;
A
#
# COMPACT_ATOMS: atom_id res chain seq x y z
N MET A 1 61.09 -17.71 54.78
CA MET A 1 60.28 -16.82 55.63
C MET A 1 59.47 -15.94 54.68
N THR A 2 58.34 -16.42 54.17
CA THR A 2 56.98 -16.39 54.77
C THR A 2 56.33 -15.01 54.69
N GLU A 3 55.62 -14.75 53.60
CA GLU A 3 54.49 -13.80 53.59
C GLU A 3 53.31 -14.41 54.38
N PRO A 4 52.61 -13.63 55.23
CA PRO A 4 51.37 -14.06 55.85
C PRO A 4 50.10 -13.51 55.15
N PRO A 5 48.93 -14.15 55.38
CA PRO A 5 47.79 -14.21 54.46
C PRO A 5 46.59 -13.27 54.84
N PRO A 6 45.51 -13.22 54.04
CA PRO A 6 44.47 -12.18 54.08
C PRO A 6 43.24 -12.56 54.92
N ARG A 7 42.43 -11.59 55.36
CA ARG A 7 41.07 -11.80 55.96
C ARG A 7 40.10 -10.60 55.79
N PRO A 8 38.76 -10.82 55.90
CA PRO A 8 37.73 -10.20 55.05
C PRO A 8 36.56 -9.42 55.75
N PHE A 9 35.79 -8.69 54.93
CA PHE A 9 34.35 -8.25 54.91
C PHE A 9 33.54 -7.86 56.19
N PRO A 10 32.60 -6.88 56.08
CA PRO A 10 31.17 -7.24 55.87
C PRO A 10 30.32 -6.31 54.95
N PRO A 11 29.09 -6.71 54.54
CA PRO A 11 28.12 -6.01 53.65
C PRO A 11 26.87 -5.47 54.45
N PRO A 12 25.64 -5.25 53.90
CA PRO A 12 25.11 -4.58 52.68
C PRO A 12 24.03 -3.49 52.99
N ALA A 13 23.62 -2.63 52.03
CA ALA A 13 22.26 -2.01 51.95
C ALA A 13 22.05 -1.26 50.61
N ALA A 14 21.20 -1.78 49.71
CA ALA A 14 19.84 -1.31 49.41
C ALA A 14 19.75 -0.01 48.59
N ILE A 15 19.45 -0.15 47.30
CA ILE A 15 19.17 0.91 46.33
C ILE A 15 17.66 1.11 46.23
N LEU A 16 17.16 2.34 46.42
CA LEU A 16 15.86 2.80 45.95
C LEU A 16 15.83 4.34 45.75
N TRP A 17 15.68 4.72 44.47
CA TRP A 17 15.01 5.89 43.86
C TRP A 17 15.20 7.32 44.40
N ALA A 18 15.73 8.20 43.54
CA ALA A 18 15.31 9.60 43.41
C ALA A 18 15.67 10.17 42.02
N ALA A 19 14.74 10.90 41.41
CA ALA A 19 14.79 11.51 40.07
C ALA A 19 15.72 12.73 39.97
N PRO A 20 16.19 13.15 38.77
CA PRO A 20 16.90 14.42 38.62
C PRO A 20 16.06 15.55 38.00
N ALA A 21 16.37 16.75 38.48
CA ALA A 21 15.79 18.04 38.17
C ALA A 21 16.27 18.66 36.84
N ALA A 22 15.58 19.75 36.45
CA ALA A 22 15.72 20.52 35.21
C ALA A 22 17.05 21.31 35.05
N PRO A 23 17.46 21.72 33.82
CA PRO A 23 18.71 22.43 33.58
C PRO A 23 18.57 23.95 33.35
N CYS A 24 19.63 24.67 33.73
CA CYS A 24 19.88 26.11 33.60
C CYS A 24 20.16 26.58 32.16
N THR A 25 19.87 27.86 31.91
CA THR A 25 20.10 28.63 30.67
C THR A 25 21.38 29.49 30.75
N LEU A 26 22.03 29.79 29.61
CA LEU A 26 22.92 30.95 29.33
C LEU A 26 23.26 31.03 27.80
N PRO A 27 23.78 32.15 27.23
CA PRO A 27 23.12 32.88 26.14
C PRO A 27 23.90 32.98 24.79
N SER A 28 23.28 33.71 23.85
CA SER A 28 23.48 33.84 22.40
C SER A 28 24.57 34.83 21.90
N GLY A 29 25.23 34.51 20.76
CA GLY A 29 25.84 35.47 19.81
C GLY A 29 27.04 34.93 18.99
N PRO A 30 27.37 35.48 17.80
CA PRO A 30 27.30 34.72 16.55
C PRO A 30 28.64 34.53 15.79
N ALA A 31 28.74 33.47 14.97
CA ALA A 31 29.69 33.39 13.86
C ALA A 31 29.19 32.40 12.78
N ALA A 32 29.00 32.90 11.57
CA ALA A 32 28.67 32.12 10.38
C ALA A 32 29.96 31.62 9.71
N VAL A 33 30.06 30.32 9.47
CA VAL A 33 30.91 29.73 8.42
C VAL A 33 30.19 28.50 7.85
N MET A 34 29.97 28.52 6.54
CA MET A 34 29.38 27.42 5.78
C MET A 34 30.29 26.18 5.78
N SER A 35 29.72 25.03 6.15
CA SER A 35 30.23 23.72 5.78
C SER A 35 29.05 22.80 5.49
N GLY A 36 28.85 22.49 4.21
CA GLY A 36 27.85 21.55 3.72
C GLY A 36 28.32 20.12 3.98
N GLY A 37 27.86 19.55 5.08
CA GLY A 37 27.99 18.15 5.42
C GLY A 37 26.79 17.76 6.25
N LEU A 38 26.12 16.67 5.88
CA LEU A 38 24.86 16.16 6.43
C LEU A 38 24.93 15.83 7.94
N ARG A 39 25.00 16.87 8.77
CA ARG A 39 24.35 16.92 10.08
C ARG A 39 23.19 17.88 9.92
N GLY A 40 21.98 17.37 9.73
CA GLY A 40 20.80 18.23 9.68
C GLY A 40 19.66 17.81 8.77
N TRP A 41 19.37 16.52 8.66
CA TRP A 41 18.01 16.07 8.33
C TRP A 41 17.57 15.09 9.42
N ARG A 42 17.33 15.62 10.63
CA ARG A 42 16.21 15.12 11.42
C ARG A 42 14.99 15.39 10.55
N ALA A 43 14.43 14.34 9.97
CA ALA A 43 13.20 14.41 9.22
C ALA A 43 12.16 15.19 10.03
N ALA A 44 11.57 16.21 9.42
CA ALA A 44 10.36 16.87 9.88
C ALA A 44 9.13 15.96 9.70
N ALA A 45 9.28 14.68 10.06
CA ALA A 45 8.25 13.66 10.10
C ALA A 45 8.60 12.72 11.26
N GLY A 46 8.27 13.17 12.48
CA GLY A 46 8.28 12.42 13.74
C GLY A 46 9.41 12.75 14.73
N PRO A 47 9.16 13.39 15.89
CA PRO A 47 7.97 14.12 16.34
C PRO A 47 8.19 15.64 16.21
N LEU A 48 7.39 16.32 15.38
CA LEU A 48 7.15 17.76 15.52
C LEU A 48 6.08 18.06 16.59
N LEU A 49 5.88 17.10 17.52
CA LEU A 49 4.95 17.18 18.64
C LEU A 49 5.57 16.52 19.90
N GLN A 50 6.83 16.81 20.19
CA GLN A 50 7.20 17.10 21.57
C GLN A 50 7.44 18.61 21.65
N ALA A 51 6.35 19.38 21.58
CA ALA A 51 6.34 20.69 22.21
C ALA A 51 6.31 20.45 23.72
N SER A 52 7.44 20.03 24.30
CA SER A 52 7.71 20.16 25.72
C SER A 52 7.87 21.66 26.00
N GLY A 53 6.75 22.38 26.09
CA GLY A 53 6.73 23.83 26.27
C GLY A 53 5.55 24.60 25.66
N ALA A 54 4.52 23.93 25.14
CA ALA A 54 3.28 24.66 24.85
C ALA A 54 2.61 25.07 26.17
N PRO A 55 2.29 26.35 26.40
CA PRO A 55 1.58 26.77 27.61
C PRO A 55 0.24 26.03 27.70
N PRO A 56 -0.21 25.64 28.92
CA PRO A 56 -1.52 25.03 29.09
C PRO A 56 -2.59 25.98 28.54
N GLY A 57 -3.25 25.58 27.44
CA GLY A 57 -4.27 26.37 26.73
C GLY A 57 -3.95 26.75 25.28
N ALA A 58 -2.73 26.51 24.76
CA ALA A 58 -2.45 26.74 23.34
C ALA A 58 -3.01 25.61 22.47
N ARG A 59 -4.13 25.86 21.76
CA ARG A 59 -4.69 24.91 20.79
C ARG A 59 -3.64 24.53 19.75
N ARG A 60 -3.47 23.22 19.51
CA ARG A 60 -2.58 22.74 18.44
C ARG A 60 -3.07 23.29 17.10
N ARG A 61 -2.12 23.71 16.25
CA ARG A 61 -2.44 24.17 14.89
C ARG A 61 -3.04 23.00 14.10
N ARG A 62 -4.25 23.21 13.55
CA ARG A 62 -4.93 22.24 12.70
C ARG A 62 -4.15 22.02 11.41
N LEU A 63 -4.14 20.78 10.91
CA LEU A 63 -3.54 20.45 9.64
C LEU A 63 -4.55 20.71 8.51
N LEU A 64 -4.36 21.81 7.78
CA LEU A 64 -5.28 22.27 6.74
C LEU A 64 -4.86 21.72 5.37
N LEU A 65 -5.80 21.16 4.62
CA LEU A 65 -5.51 20.61 3.29
C LEU A 65 -5.05 21.68 2.30
N SER A 66 -5.55 22.92 2.42
CA SER A 66 -5.11 24.03 1.57
C SER A 66 -3.65 24.43 1.77
N GLU A 67 -3.07 24.13 2.93
CA GLU A 67 -1.66 24.40 3.26
C GLU A 67 -0.73 23.25 2.84
N LEU A 68 -1.29 22.10 2.46
CA LEU A 68 -0.52 20.95 1.99
C LEU A 68 -0.16 21.10 0.52
N PHE A 69 1.12 20.93 0.19
CA PHE A 69 1.56 20.85 -1.20
C PHE A 69 1.19 19.48 -1.79
N GLN A 70 -0.02 19.36 -2.33
CA GLN A 70 -0.51 18.18 -3.03
C GLN A 70 -1.18 18.60 -4.34
N PRO A 71 -0.41 18.87 -5.40
CA PRO A 71 -0.95 19.43 -6.62
C PRO A 71 -1.70 18.35 -7.43
N LEU A 72 -3.03 18.35 -7.36
CA LEU A 72 -3.94 17.43 -8.07
C LEU A 72 -4.12 17.76 -9.56
N ASN A 73 -3.66 18.95 -9.97
CA ASN A 73 -3.81 19.49 -11.32
C ASN A 73 -2.48 19.54 -12.09
N LEU A 74 -1.47 18.76 -11.69
CA LEU A 74 -0.28 18.56 -12.53
C LEU A 74 -0.68 17.69 -13.74
N GLN A 75 -1.37 18.29 -14.68
CA GLN A 75 -1.47 17.77 -16.04
C GLN A 75 -0.60 18.65 -16.92
N GLY A 76 0.33 18.03 -17.65
CA GLY A 76 0.56 18.51 -19.00
C GLY A 76 -0.71 18.21 -19.79
N GLU A 77 -1.51 19.25 -20.06
CA GLU A 77 -2.52 19.20 -21.13
C GLU A 77 -1.79 18.76 -22.42
N GLY A 78 -1.91 17.48 -22.80
CA GLY A 78 -1.26 16.98 -24.02
C GLY A 78 -0.83 15.52 -24.11
N SER A 79 -0.99 14.66 -23.10
CA SER A 79 -0.72 13.22 -23.34
C SER A 79 -1.55 12.25 -22.50
N GLU A 80 -2.83 12.08 -22.86
CA GLU A 80 -3.45 10.76 -22.70
C GLU A 80 -2.68 9.68 -23.50
N ALA A 81 -1.85 10.10 -24.46
CA ALA A 81 -0.97 9.26 -25.27
C ALA A 81 0.39 8.89 -24.64
N GLY A 82 0.71 9.36 -23.42
CA GLY A 82 2.06 9.26 -22.83
C GLY A 82 2.17 8.44 -21.54
N TRP A 83 1.05 8.12 -20.89
CA TRP A 83 1.06 7.13 -19.82
C TRP A 83 1.32 5.78 -20.49
N GLU A 84 2.53 5.23 -20.36
CA GLU A 84 2.81 3.87 -20.82
C GLU A 84 1.63 2.98 -20.41
N ALA A 85 0.89 2.49 -21.41
CA ALA A 85 -0.33 1.75 -21.21
C ALA A 85 -0.02 0.51 -20.37
N GLY A 86 -0.38 0.52 -19.08
CA GLY A 86 -0.21 -0.69 -18.26
C GLY A 86 -0.38 -0.54 -16.75
N SER A 87 0.27 0.44 -16.10
CA SER A 87 0.34 0.45 -14.62
C SER A 87 -0.66 1.39 -13.96
N ARG A 88 -1.56 0.83 -13.14
CA ARG A 88 -2.55 1.57 -12.35
C ARG A 88 -1.88 2.43 -11.29
N SER A 89 -0.90 1.88 -10.56
CA SER A 89 -0.18 2.60 -9.52
C SER A 89 0.53 3.84 -10.06
N HIS A 90 1.23 3.74 -11.19
CA HIS A 90 1.90 4.89 -11.80
C HIS A 90 0.91 6.02 -12.13
N ARG A 91 -0.20 5.69 -12.80
CA ARG A 91 -1.25 6.67 -13.15
C ARG A 91 -1.85 7.32 -11.91
N LEU A 92 -2.26 6.52 -10.92
CA LEU A 92 -2.88 7.02 -9.70
C LEU A 92 -1.92 7.88 -8.87
N MET A 93 -0.64 7.49 -8.77
CA MET A 93 0.36 8.24 -8.01
C MET A 93 0.65 9.61 -8.64
N VAL A 94 0.74 9.70 -9.97
CA VAL A 94 0.93 11.00 -10.62
C VAL A 94 -0.34 11.86 -10.51
N GLN A 95 -1.51 11.30 -10.81
CA GLN A 95 -2.77 12.05 -10.73
C GLN A 95 -3.18 12.43 -9.31
N GLY A 96 -2.72 11.69 -8.30
CA GLY A 96 -2.97 11.96 -6.88
C GLY A 96 -1.98 12.94 -6.25
N GLY A 97 -1.04 13.49 -7.04
CA GLY A 97 -0.01 14.38 -6.53
C GLY A 97 0.90 13.69 -5.50
N LEU A 98 1.21 12.41 -5.71
CA LEU A 98 2.13 11.62 -4.88
C LEU A 98 3.55 11.65 -5.44
N ILE A 99 3.68 11.55 -6.76
CA ILE A 99 4.98 11.62 -7.45
C ILE A 99 4.91 12.53 -8.66
N HIS A 100 6.04 13.10 -9.03
CA HIS A 100 6.20 13.86 -10.27
C HIS A 100 7.45 13.37 -11.02
N PRO A 101 7.36 13.04 -12.33
CA PRO A 101 8.52 12.63 -13.10
C PRO A 101 9.53 13.79 -13.21
N GLY A 102 10.79 13.54 -12.84
CA GLY A 102 11.88 14.52 -12.94
C GLY A 102 12.70 14.33 -14.22
N SER A 103 13.16 13.10 -14.43
CA SER A 103 13.82 12.64 -15.65
C SER A 103 13.46 11.17 -15.88
N THR A 104 13.88 10.58 -17.00
CA THR A 104 13.56 9.19 -17.33
C THR A 104 14.01 8.24 -16.21
N GLY A 105 13.05 7.60 -15.53
CA GLY A 105 13.33 6.71 -14.41
C GLY A 105 13.68 7.40 -13.10
N CYS A 106 13.52 8.71 -12.96
CA CYS A 106 13.74 9.46 -11.72
C CYS A 106 12.49 10.28 -11.37
N TYR A 107 12.08 10.24 -10.10
CA TYR A 107 10.83 10.83 -9.64
C TYR A 107 11.05 11.71 -8.42
N CYS A 108 10.39 12.86 -8.40
CA CYS A 108 10.19 13.65 -7.19
C CYS A 108 9.08 13.01 -6.35
N TYR A 109 9.35 12.75 -5.07
CA TYR A 109 8.33 12.31 -4.12
C TYR A 109 7.71 13.54 -3.47
N LEU A 110 6.40 13.67 -3.60
CA LEU A 110 5.64 14.77 -3.04
C LEU A 110 5.28 14.47 -1.57
N PRO A 111 4.91 15.49 -0.76
CA PRO A 111 4.77 15.32 0.69
C PRO A 111 3.94 14.11 1.15
N PRO A 112 2.79 13.76 0.55
CA PRO A 112 2.03 12.59 0.98
C PRO A 112 2.76 11.26 0.68
N ALA A 113 3.50 11.17 -0.42
CA ALA A 113 4.30 9.98 -0.76
C ALA A 113 5.52 9.85 0.15
N VAL A 114 6.20 10.96 0.46
CA VAL A 114 7.29 10.96 1.45
C VAL A 114 6.77 10.50 2.81
N ARG A 115 5.60 11.00 3.23
CA ARG A 115 4.97 10.58 4.49
C ARG A 115 4.63 9.09 4.52
N ALA A 116 4.06 8.55 3.46
CA ALA A 116 3.77 7.11 3.35
C ALA A 116 5.05 6.26 3.34
N MET A 117 6.08 6.73 2.63
CA MET A 117 7.40 6.10 2.61
C MET A 117 8.02 6.09 4.01
N ASP A 118 8.00 7.20 4.75
CA ASP A 118 8.55 7.29 6.10
C ASP A 118 7.83 6.32 7.06
N LYS A 119 6.50 6.19 6.95
CA LYS A 119 5.73 5.18 7.72
C LYS A 119 6.17 3.76 7.39
N LEU A 120 6.34 3.44 6.10
CA LEU A 120 6.85 2.14 5.67
C LEU A 120 8.28 1.89 6.20
N VAL A 121 9.15 2.89 6.16
CA VAL A 121 10.51 2.78 6.68
C VAL A 121 10.51 2.50 8.18
N ARG A 122 9.65 3.15 8.97
CA ARG A 122 9.52 2.85 10.41
C ARG A 122 9.10 1.40 10.66
N LEU A 123 8.11 0.89 9.91
CA LEU A 123 7.69 -0.52 10.05
C LEU A 123 8.80 -1.49 9.68
N ILE A 124 9.59 -1.15 8.66
CA ILE A 124 10.78 -1.92 8.28
C ILE A 124 11.83 -1.86 9.39
N ASP A 125 12.11 -0.67 9.95
CA ASP A 125 13.06 -0.50 11.05
C ASP A 125 12.65 -1.32 12.27
N GLU A 126 11.38 -1.24 12.69
CA GLU A 126 10.82 -2.08 13.77
C GLU A 126 11.05 -3.58 13.50
N ALA A 127 10.76 -4.04 12.27
CA ALA A 127 10.92 -5.44 11.90
C ALA A 127 12.40 -5.87 11.88
N MET A 128 13.31 -5.00 11.47
CA MET A 128 14.75 -5.27 11.44
C MET A 128 15.37 -5.20 12.83
N GLU A 129 14.94 -4.28 13.69
CA GLU A 129 15.39 -4.18 15.09
C GLU A 129 14.93 -5.41 15.90
N ALA A 130 13.71 -5.90 15.66
CA ALA A 130 13.17 -7.09 16.33
C ALA A 130 14.01 -8.37 16.10
N VAL A 131 14.76 -8.43 14.99
CA VAL A 131 15.69 -9.54 14.66
C VAL A 131 17.15 -9.22 15.00
N GLY A 132 17.39 -8.16 15.77
CA GLY A 132 18.72 -7.72 16.19
C GLY A 132 19.50 -7.00 15.09
N GLY A 133 18.81 -6.44 14.10
CA GLY A 133 19.39 -5.58 13.07
C GLY A 133 19.85 -4.25 13.64
N GLN A 134 21.02 -3.80 13.20
CA GLN A 134 21.63 -2.53 13.57
C GLN A 134 21.67 -1.63 12.35
N LYS A 135 21.06 -0.44 12.46
CA LYS A 135 20.94 0.49 11.36
C LYS A 135 22.23 1.29 11.17
N VAL A 136 22.76 1.26 9.95
CA VAL A 136 23.92 2.02 9.49
C VAL A 136 23.53 2.91 8.31
N ASN A 137 24.42 3.82 7.91
CA ASN A 137 24.24 4.65 6.72
C ASN A 137 25.56 4.68 5.94
N MET A 138 25.59 3.96 4.81
CA MET A 138 26.76 3.87 3.95
C MET A 138 26.67 4.87 2.79
N PRO A 139 27.81 5.39 2.30
CA PRO A 139 27.82 6.33 1.17
C PRO A 139 27.14 5.76 -0.09
N CYS A 140 26.38 6.60 -0.80
CA CYS A 140 25.88 6.24 -2.13
C CYS A 140 26.98 6.30 -3.19
N LEU A 141 28.08 7.02 -2.93
CA LEU A 141 29.23 7.11 -3.82
C LEU A 141 30.28 6.10 -3.36
N SER A 142 30.55 5.09 -4.18
CA SER A 142 31.47 4.00 -3.85
C SER A 142 32.69 4.03 -4.77
N SER A 143 33.89 3.75 -4.25
CA SER A 143 35.12 3.78 -5.04
C SER A 143 35.14 2.65 -6.08
N ALA A 144 35.77 2.90 -7.23
CA ALA A 144 35.93 1.87 -8.25
C ALA A 144 36.86 0.73 -7.80
N GLU A 145 37.90 1.06 -7.02
CA GLU A 145 38.83 0.08 -6.43
C GLU A 145 38.10 -1.00 -5.63
N LEU A 146 37.17 -0.56 -4.78
CA LEU A 146 36.35 -1.45 -3.97
C LEU A 146 35.59 -2.45 -4.86
N TRP A 147 34.95 -1.99 -5.93
CA TRP A 147 34.18 -2.83 -6.86
C TRP A 147 35.02 -3.70 -7.81
N ARG A 148 36.24 -3.25 -8.13
CA ARG A 148 37.21 -4.03 -8.90
C ARG A 148 37.72 -5.22 -8.09
N ALA A 149 37.89 -5.06 -6.78
CA ALA A 149 38.31 -6.16 -5.91
C ALA A 149 37.33 -7.34 -5.94
N SER A 150 36.02 -7.07 -5.98
CA SER A 150 34.99 -8.12 -6.13
C SER A 150 34.80 -8.61 -7.57
N GLY A 151 35.47 -7.98 -8.54
CA GLY A 151 35.28 -8.19 -9.98
C GLY A 151 33.92 -7.70 -10.51
N ARG A 152 33.11 -7.02 -9.69
CA ARG A 152 31.77 -6.57 -10.09
C ARG A 152 31.77 -5.27 -10.87
N TRP A 153 32.86 -4.50 -10.83
CA TRP A 153 32.98 -3.27 -11.61
C TRP A 153 32.70 -3.53 -13.10
N GLU A 154 33.36 -4.52 -13.70
CA GLU A 154 33.19 -4.89 -15.10
C GLU A 154 31.92 -5.74 -15.31
N ASN A 155 31.66 -6.71 -14.44
CA ASN A 155 30.56 -7.67 -14.60
C ASN A 155 29.16 -7.05 -14.54
N MET A 156 28.98 -5.92 -13.86
CA MET A 156 27.69 -5.22 -13.85
C MET A 156 27.37 -4.48 -15.16
N GLY A 157 28.35 -4.33 -16.05
CA GLY A 157 28.13 -3.77 -17.38
C GLY A 157 27.50 -2.37 -17.36
N PRO A 158 26.57 -2.07 -18.28
CA PRO A 158 26.02 -0.73 -18.46
C PRO A 158 25.03 -0.30 -17.37
N GLU A 159 24.53 -1.23 -16.54
CA GLU A 159 23.59 -0.89 -15.46
C GLU A 159 24.26 -0.15 -14.29
N LEU A 160 25.60 -0.19 -14.21
CA LEU A 160 26.37 0.51 -13.19
C LEU A 160 26.66 1.95 -13.61
N PHE A 161 26.08 2.93 -12.92
CA PHE A 161 26.46 4.32 -13.08
C PHE A 161 27.91 4.55 -12.63
N ARG A 162 28.79 4.91 -13.56
CA ARG A 162 30.20 5.24 -13.31
C ARG A 162 30.42 6.74 -13.48
N LEU A 163 31.25 7.31 -12.61
CA LEU A 163 31.63 8.72 -12.64
C LEU A 163 33.09 8.89 -12.24
N ALA A 164 33.67 10.02 -12.63
CA ALA A 164 35.00 10.44 -12.20
C ALA A 164 34.89 11.77 -11.47
N ASP A 165 35.64 11.94 -10.38
CA ASP A 165 35.76 13.22 -9.71
C ASP A 165 36.68 14.19 -10.48
N ARG A 166 36.84 15.40 -9.95
CA ARG A 166 37.69 16.45 -10.54
C ARG A 166 39.18 16.09 -10.61
N HIS A 167 39.62 15.04 -9.93
CA HIS A 167 40.99 14.53 -9.92
C HIS A 167 41.13 13.26 -10.78
N GLY A 168 40.08 12.84 -11.48
CA GLY A 168 40.07 11.63 -12.30
C GLY A 168 39.91 10.34 -11.50
N LYS A 169 39.61 10.41 -10.20
CA LYS A 169 39.34 9.21 -9.40
C LYS A 169 37.95 8.68 -9.73
N GLU A 170 37.87 7.39 -9.99
CA GLU A 170 36.64 6.73 -10.42
C GLU A 170 35.79 6.25 -9.24
N TYR A 171 34.48 6.42 -9.41
CA TYR A 171 33.46 6.00 -8.47
C TYR A 171 32.26 5.41 -9.23
N CYS A 172 31.40 4.71 -8.50
CA CYS A 172 30.05 4.41 -8.95
C CYS A 172 29.01 4.94 -7.97
N LEU A 173 27.80 5.17 -8.49
CA LEU A 173 26.63 5.32 -7.63
C LEU A 173 26.14 3.92 -7.25
N GLY A 174 26.16 3.61 -5.96
CA GLY A 174 25.91 2.27 -5.43
C GLY A 174 24.55 1.70 -5.85
N PRO A 175 24.52 0.63 -6.67
CA PRO A 175 23.29 -0.12 -6.96
C PRO A 175 22.90 -1.07 -5.81
N THR A 176 23.87 -1.36 -4.93
CA THR A 176 23.84 -2.19 -3.72
C THR A 176 25.17 -1.96 -2.96
N HIS A 177 25.39 -2.62 -1.82
CA HIS A 177 26.47 -2.30 -0.88
C HIS A 177 27.20 -3.53 -0.30
N GLU A 178 27.21 -4.70 -0.96
CA GLU A 178 27.92 -5.89 -0.46
C GLU A 178 29.42 -5.61 -0.23
N GLU A 179 30.07 -4.90 -1.14
CA GLU A 179 31.49 -4.57 -1.03
C GLU A 179 31.76 -3.62 0.14
N ALA A 180 30.98 -2.54 0.26
CA ALA A 180 31.19 -1.48 1.25
C ALA A 180 30.98 -1.98 2.69
N VAL A 181 29.97 -2.80 2.93
CA VAL A 181 29.72 -3.36 4.26
C VAL A 181 30.77 -4.41 4.63
N THR A 182 31.26 -5.18 3.66
CA THR A 182 32.29 -6.20 3.93
C THR A 182 33.62 -5.55 4.25
N GLU A 183 34.00 -4.51 3.51
CA GLU A 183 35.18 -3.68 3.83
C GLU A 183 35.06 -3.07 5.23
N LEU A 184 33.89 -2.54 5.60
CA LEU A 184 33.66 -1.98 6.94
C LEU A 184 33.88 -3.02 8.05
N VAL A 185 33.36 -4.24 7.88
CA VAL A 185 33.55 -5.31 8.87
C VAL A 185 34.99 -5.80 8.88
N ALA A 186 35.63 -5.93 7.72
CA ALA A 186 37.04 -6.33 7.62
C ALA A 186 38.00 -5.30 8.23
N ALA A 187 37.65 -4.02 8.23
CA ALA A 187 38.42 -2.97 8.87
C ALA A 187 38.46 -3.08 10.40
N GLN A 188 37.52 -3.83 11.01
CA GLN A 188 37.55 -4.10 12.44
C GLN A 188 38.58 -5.18 12.76
N SER A 189 39.67 -4.78 13.44
CA SER A 189 40.66 -5.73 13.94
C SER A 189 40.11 -6.57 15.09
N GLY A 190 40.38 -7.88 15.05
CA GLY A 190 40.10 -8.78 16.17
C GLY A 190 38.62 -9.10 16.42
N LEU A 191 37.78 -9.10 15.37
CA LEU A 191 36.38 -9.49 15.47
C LEU A 191 36.25 -10.88 16.12
N SER A 192 35.61 -10.97 17.28
CA SER A 192 35.44 -12.23 18.01
C SER A 192 34.16 -12.97 17.57
N TYR A 193 34.18 -14.30 17.57
CA TYR A 193 32.97 -15.11 17.36
C TYR A 193 31.81 -14.73 18.28
N LYS A 194 32.09 -14.17 19.47
CA LYS A 194 31.07 -13.71 20.44
C LYS A 194 30.28 -12.48 19.96
N GLN A 195 30.80 -11.75 18.99
CA GLN A 195 30.14 -10.59 18.39
C GLN A 195 29.23 -10.99 17.22
N LEU A 196 29.30 -12.24 16.78
CA LEU A 196 28.48 -12.78 15.69
C LEU A 196 27.26 -13.53 16.26
N PRO A 197 26.10 -13.48 15.60
CA PRO A 197 25.89 -12.89 14.27
C PRO A 197 25.74 -11.37 14.29
N LEU A 198 26.40 -10.70 13.35
CA LEU A 198 26.18 -9.27 13.07
C LEU A 198 25.13 -9.13 11.97
N ARG A 199 24.23 -8.17 12.13
CA ARG A 199 23.17 -7.86 11.17
C ARG A 199 23.13 -6.35 10.95
N LEU A 200 23.75 -5.89 9.87
CA LEU A 200 23.87 -4.46 9.56
C LEU A 200 22.92 -4.13 8.42
N TYR A 201 22.09 -3.10 8.57
CA TYR A 201 21.17 -2.69 7.52
C TYR A 201 21.10 -1.19 7.34
N GLN A 202 20.66 -0.75 6.18
CA GLN A 202 20.41 0.67 5.91
C GLN A 202 19.14 0.81 5.08
N VAL A 203 18.58 2.02 5.08
CA VAL A 203 17.55 2.42 4.11
C VAL A 203 18.06 3.65 3.38
N THR A 204 18.46 3.48 2.13
CA THR A 204 19.04 4.57 1.35
C THR A 204 18.72 4.46 -0.13
N ARG A 205 19.04 5.52 -0.88
CA ARG A 205 18.86 5.57 -2.33
C ARG A 205 19.88 4.66 -3.02
N LYS A 206 19.41 4.00 -4.07
CA LYS A 206 20.18 3.14 -4.96
C LYS A 206 20.00 3.61 -6.40
N PHE A 207 20.99 3.33 -7.21
CA PHE A 207 21.05 3.79 -8.59
C PHE A 207 21.36 2.62 -9.52
N ARG A 208 20.51 2.38 -10.50
CA ARG A 208 20.71 1.38 -11.56
C ARG A 208 20.36 2.02 -12.89
N ASP A 209 21.25 2.00 -13.88
CA ASP A 209 20.97 2.59 -15.19
C ASP A 209 20.09 1.64 -16.02
N GLU A 210 18.84 1.49 -15.57
CA GLU A 210 17.85 0.65 -16.22
C GLU A 210 17.67 1.11 -17.68
N PRO A 211 17.88 0.22 -18.67
CA PRO A 211 17.81 0.59 -20.08
C PRO A 211 16.41 1.04 -20.50
N LYS A 212 15.37 0.49 -19.88
CA LYS A 212 13.97 0.85 -20.15
C LYS A 212 13.19 1.03 -18.85
N PRO A 213 13.35 2.17 -18.14
CA PRO A 213 12.58 2.46 -16.94
C PRO A 213 11.09 2.55 -17.30
N ARG A 214 10.25 1.87 -16.53
CA ARG A 214 8.82 1.71 -16.82
C ARG A 214 7.99 1.54 -15.56
N PHE A 215 6.68 1.77 -15.68
CA PHE A 215 5.72 1.60 -14.59
C PHE A 215 6.03 2.40 -13.31
N GLY A 216 6.52 3.63 -13.45
CA GLY A 216 6.70 4.52 -12.30
C GLY A 216 7.81 4.06 -11.36
N LEU A 217 7.47 3.94 -10.07
CA LEU A 217 8.40 3.49 -9.03
C LEU A 217 8.65 1.98 -9.02
N LEU A 218 7.96 1.20 -9.86
CA LEU A 218 8.17 -0.25 -9.93
C LEU A 218 9.51 -0.58 -10.61
N ARG A 219 9.87 0.15 -11.67
CA ARG A 219 11.11 -0.04 -12.41
C ARG A 219 11.72 1.31 -12.80
N SER A 220 12.38 1.93 -11.82
CA SER A 220 13.05 3.22 -11.93
C SER A 220 14.58 3.09 -11.90
N ARG A 221 15.29 4.17 -12.21
CA ARG A 221 16.76 4.24 -12.13
C ARG A 221 17.25 4.64 -10.75
N GLU A 222 16.48 5.50 -10.09
CA GLU A 222 16.70 5.92 -8.70
C GLU A 222 15.55 5.43 -7.83
N PHE A 223 15.86 4.75 -6.73
CA PHE A 223 14.86 4.18 -5.82
C PHE A 223 15.40 4.01 -4.41
N TYR A 224 14.51 3.90 -3.42
CA TYR A 224 14.89 3.57 -2.06
C TYR A 224 14.84 2.06 -1.85
N MET A 225 15.87 1.55 -1.18
CA MET A 225 15.98 0.16 -0.81
C MET A 225 16.42 0.06 0.65
N LYS A 226 15.81 -0.89 1.37
CA LYS A 226 16.38 -1.43 2.58
C LYS A 226 17.24 -2.61 2.20
N ASP A 227 18.53 -2.54 2.47
CA ASP A 227 19.50 -3.61 2.29
C ASP A 227 20.13 -3.96 3.63
N MET A 228 20.08 -5.24 3.99
CA MET A 228 20.69 -5.80 5.19
C MET A 228 21.73 -6.84 4.80
N TYR A 229 22.82 -6.89 5.55
CA TYR A 229 23.92 -7.82 5.39
C TYR A 229 24.23 -8.49 6.72
N THR A 230 24.37 -9.81 6.70
CA THR A 230 24.65 -10.60 7.89
C THR A 230 26.02 -11.23 7.81
N PHE A 231 26.65 -11.38 8.97
CA PHE A 231 27.93 -12.05 9.15
C PHE A 231 27.76 -13.07 10.26
N ASP A 232 27.97 -14.34 9.94
CA ASP A 232 27.68 -15.49 10.79
C ASP A 232 28.94 -16.37 10.92
N THR A 233 29.00 -17.19 11.97
CA THR A 233 30.20 -18.01 12.28
C THR A 233 30.31 -19.26 11.41
N SER A 234 29.20 -19.80 10.92
CA SER A 234 29.18 -21.02 10.11
C SER A 234 27.98 -21.02 9.18
N GLU A 235 27.99 -21.89 8.18
CA GLU A 235 26.89 -22.03 7.23
C GLU A 235 25.57 -22.35 7.96
N GLU A 236 25.60 -23.18 9.01
CA GLU A 236 24.41 -23.49 9.81
C GLU A 236 23.90 -22.27 10.58
N ALA A 237 24.79 -21.41 11.08
CA ALA A 237 24.41 -20.16 11.71
C ALA A 237 23.80 -19.19 10.69
N ALA A 238 24.41 -19.06 9.51
CA ALA A 238 23.90 -18.24 8.42
C ALA A 238 22.52 -18.70 7.95
N ARG A 239 22.29 -20.02 7.84
CA ARG A 239 20.97 -20.58 7.50
C ARG A 239 19.90 -20.24 8.54
N ARG A 240 20.21 -20.31 9.85
CA ARG A 240 19.28 -19.87 10.91
C ARG A 240 18.97 -18.38 10.81
N THR A 241 19.99 -17.54 10.57
CA THR A 241 19.81 -16.10 10.35
C THR A 241 18.97 -15.83 9.10
N TYR A 242 19.17 -16.59 8.03
CA TYR A 242 18.40 -16.51 6.79
C TYR A 242 16.91 -16.80 7.02
N GLU A 243 16.60 -17.92 7.68
CA GLU A 243 15.21 -18.29 8.01
C GLU A 243 14.53 -17.25 8.92
N LEU A 244 15.27 -16.71 9.90
CA LEU A 244 14.79 -15.64 10.77
C LEU A 244 14.40 -14.39 9.97
N LEU A 245 15.24 -13.97 9.01
CA LEU A 245 14.98 -12.80 8.18
C LEU A 245 13.87 -13.02 7.15
N CYS A 246 13.78 -14.21 6.56
CA CYS A 246 12.61 -14.58 5.75
C CYS A 246 11.32 -14.57 6.59
N GLY A 247 11.38 -15.00 7.86
CA GLY A 247 10.28 -14.87 8.82
C GLY A 247 9.87 -13.41 9.04
N ALA A 248 10.83 -12.54 9.33
CA ALA A 248 10.57 -11.11 9.54
C ALA A 248 9.92 -10.42 8.33
N TYR A 249 10.36 -10.77 7.11
CA TYR A 249 9.74 -10.24 5.88
C TYR A 249 8.29 -10.70 5.73
N ARG A 250 8.01 -11.99 5.95
CA ARG A 250 6.63 -12.52 5.91
C ARG A 250 5.73 -11.78 6.89
N SER A 251 6.18 -11.65 8.15
CA SER A 251 5.43 -10.91 9.18
C SER A 251 5.22 -9.44 8.82
N LEU A 252 6.19 -8.79 8.20
CA LEU A 252 6.07 -7.40 7.73
C LEU A 252 4.97 -7.27 6.66
N PHE A 253 4.99 -8.11 5.63
CA PHE A 253 3.98 -8.08 4.58
C PHE A 253 2.58 -8.45 5.08
N GLU A 254 2.49 -9.38 6.05
CA GLU A 254 1.25 -9.71 6.74
C GLU A 254 0.71 -8.51 7.55
N ARG A 255 1.56 -7.82 8.31
CA ARG A 255 1.19 -6.56 9.01
C ARG A 255 0.69 -5.49 8.04
N LEU A 256 1.28 -5.41 6.85
CA LEU A 256 0.85 -4.50 5.78
C LEU A 256 -0.44 -4.99 5.07
N GLY A 257 -0.97 -6.17 5.38
CA GLY A 257 -2.14 -6.71 4.69
C GLY A 257 -1.88 -7.01 3.21
N LEU A 258 -0.63 -7.19 2.80
CA LEU A 258 -0.26 -7.45 1.41
C LEU A 258 -0.18 -8.96 1.16
N PRO A 259 -0.80 -9.50 0.10
CA PRO A 259 -0.79 -10.93 -0.22
C PRO A 259 0.54 -11.37 -0.84
N CYS A 260 1.63 -11.21 -0.10
CA CYS A 260 2.98 -11.54 -0.55
C CYS A 260 3.23 -13.04 -0.46
N VAL A 261 3.89 -13.59 -1.49
CA VAL A 261 4.29 -14.98 -1.59
C VAL A 261 5.80 -15.06 -1.64
N GLN A 262 6.39 -15.87 -0.77
CA GLN A 262 7.81 -16.20 -0.84
C GLN A 262 8.01 -17.29 -1.89
N VAL A 263 8.83 -17.04 -2.91
CA VAL A 263 9.12 -17.98 -4.00
C VAL A 263 10.61 -18.30 -4.05
N ARG A 264 10.96 -19.53 -4.45
CA ARG A 264 12.36 -19.89 -4.75
C ARG A 264 12.82 -19.16 -6.02
N ALA A 265 14.05 -18.64 -5.99
CA ALA A 265 14.59 -17.77 -7.02
C ALA A 265 16.03 -18.10 -7.41
N ALA A 266 16.47 -17.60 -8.57
CA ALA A 266 17.86 -17.69 -9.01
C ALA A 266 18.75 -16.72 -8.22
N THR A 267 20.04 -17.03 -8.10
CA THR A 267 21.01 -16.22 -7.34
C THR A 267 21.61 -15.07 -8.13
N GLY A 268 21.46 -15.05 -9.46
CA GLY A 268 21.86 -13.95 -10.34
C GLY A 268 23.33 -13.52 -10.21
N SER A 269 23.61 -12.24 -10.48
CA SER A 269 24.95 -11.64 -10.40
C SER A 269 25.46 -11.43 -8.96
N ILE A 270 24.52 -11.38 -8.00
CA ILE A 270 24.81 -11.31 -6.55
C ILE A 270 25.50 -12.60 -6.10
N GLY A 271 25.16 -13.75 -6.69
CA GLY A 271 25.75 -15.06 -6.38
C GLY A 271 25.16 -15.69 -5.12
N GLY A 272 25.70 -16.85 -4.73
CA GLY A 272 25.20 -17.63 -3.58
C GLY A 272 24.65 -19.01 -3.95
N THR A 273 24.16 -19.75 -2.95
CA THR A 273 23.60 -21.12 -3.15
C THR A 273 22.09 -21.21 -2.90
N THR A 274 21.52 -20.30 -2.09
CA THR A 274 20.10 -20.28 -1.75
C THR A 274 19.54 -18.88 -1.91
N SER A 275 18.40 -18.75 -2.60
CA SER A 275 17.73 -17.48 -2.80
C SER A 275 16.20 -17.60 -2.80
N HIS A 276 15.54 -16.60 -2.21
CA HIS A 276 14.08 -16.45 -2.22
C HIS A 276 13.70 -15.01 -2.54
N GLU A 277 12.73 -14.87 -3.44
CA GLU A 277 12.05 -13.62 -3.76
C GLU A 277 10.73 -13.52 -3.00
N PHE A 278 10.34 -12.30 -2.68
CA PHE A 278 9.07 -11.94 -2.08
C PHE A 278 8.26 -11.24 -3.14
N GLN A 279 7.19 -11.89 -3.59
CA GLN A 279 6.46 -11.54 -4.79
C GLN A 279 5.02 -11.16 -4.43
N LEU A 280 4.53 -10.05 -5.00
CA LEU A 280 3.11 -9.68 -4.93
C LEU A 280 2.42 -10.10 -6.24
N PRO A 281 1.45 -11.03 -6.20
CA PRO A 281 0.72 -11.44 -7.40
C PRO A 281 -0.01 -10.25 -8.04
N ALA A 282 0.34 -9.93 -9.28
CA ALA A 282 -0.25 -8.84 -10.04
C ALA A 282 -0.04 -9.05 -11.55
N ASP A 283 -1.04 -8.73 -12.36
CA ASP A 283 -1.01 -8.96 -13.81
C ASP A 283 0.10 -8.18 -14.53
N ILE A 284 0.53 -7.04 -13.99
CA ILE A 284 1.63 -6.24 -14.55
C ILE A 284 3.02 -6.76 -14.16
N GLY A 285 3.09 -7.68 -13.21
CA GLY A 285 4.33 -8.21 -12.64
C GLY A 285 5.27 -8.77 -13.70
N GLU A 286 6.56 -8.45 -13.64
CA GLU A 286 7.51 -8.89 -14.66
C GLU A 286 7.88 -10.36 -14.51
N ASP A 287 7.79 -10.89 -13.29
CA ASP A 287 8.14 -12.28 -12.99
C ASP A 287 6.96 -13.20 -13.21
N ARG A 288 7.27 -14.39 -13.71
CA ARG A 288 6.30 -15.48 -13.86
C ARG A 288 6.50 -16.45 -12.70
N LEU A 289 5.43 -16.66 -11.95
CA LEU A 289 5.42 -17.50 -10.76
C LEU A 289 4.66 -18.78 -11.03
N VAL A 290 5.12 -19.86 -10.41
CA VAL A 290 4.44 -21.14 -10.35
C VAL A 290 4.06 -21.40 -8.90
N LEU A 291 2.76 -21.47 -8.63
CA LEU A 291 2.19 -21.55 -7.29
C LEU A 291 1.36 -22.83 -7.13
N CYS A 292 1.51 -23.48 -5.98
CA CYS A 292 0.59 -24.51 -5.54
C CYS A 292 -0.70 -23.87 -5.00
N PRO A 293 -1.90 -24.35 -5.41
CA PRO A 293 -3.17 -23.86 -4.87
C PRO A 293 -3.29 -23.98 -3.33
N HIS A 294 -2.58 -24.94 -2.73
CA HIS A 294 -2.53 -25.16 -1.29
C HIS A 294 -1.36 -24.45 -0.58
N GLY A 295 -0.55 -23.67 -1.30
CA GLY A 295 0.58 -22.92 -0.73
C GLY A 295 1.81 -23.76 -0.38
N HIS A 296 1.83 -25.06 -0.70
CA HIS A 296 2.96 -25.95 -0.39
C HIS A 296 4.22 -25.71 -1.24
N PHE A 297 4.07 -25.08 -2.40
CA PHE A 297 5.16 -24.85 -3.34
C PHE A 297 4.98 -23.50 -4.06
N ALA A 298 6.07 -22.76 -4.18
CA ALA A 298 6.12 -21.47 -4.84
C ALA A 298 7.54 -21.26 -5.40
N ALA A 299 7.63 -21.01 -6.71
CA ALA A 299 8.91 -20.78 -7.38
C ALA A 299 8.75 -19.81 -8.55
N ASN A 300 9.82 -19.08 -8.88
CA ASN A 300 9.93 -18.42 -10.17
C ASN A 300 10.02 -19.48 -11.27
N VAL A 301 9.37 -19.27 -12.43
CA VAL A 301 9.38 -20.20 -13.56
C VAL A 301 10.81 -20.58 -13.98
N GLU A 302 11.77 -19.66 -13.83
CA GLU A 302 13.19 -19.91 -14.14
C GLU A 302 13.82 -21.04 -13.29
N MET A 303 13.26 -21.32 -12.12
CA MET A 303 13.72 -22.37 -11.20
C MET A 303 13.02 -23.72 -11.40
N VAL A 304 12.02 -23.77 -12.27
CA VAL A 304 11.19 -24.95 -12.49
C VAL A 304 11.64 -25.64 -13.78
N SER A 305 11.98 -26.93 -13.69
CA SER A 305 12.24 -27.73 -14.89
C SER A 305 10.99 -27.83 -15.76
N GLY A 306 11.13 -27.81 -17.08
CA GLY A 306 10.00 -27.72 -18.04
C GLY A 306 8.92 -28.81 -17.92
N GLU A 307 9.17 -29.88 -17.15
CA GLU A 307 8.26 -31.01 -16.94
C GLU A 307 7.47 -30.92 -15.62
N GLN A 308 7.81 -29.98 -14.72
CA GLN A 308 7.20 -29.92 -13.40
C GLN A 308 5.84 -29.21 -13.41
N ALA A 309 4.80 -29.98 -13.70
CA ALA A 309 3.40 -29.53 -13.76
C ALA A 309 2.64 -29.70 -12.44
N ALA A 310 3.14 -30.50 -11.51
CA ALA A 310 2.49 -30.86 -10.25
C ALA A 310 3.31 -30.43 -9.03
N CYS A 311 2.61 -30.10 -7.95
CA CYS A 311 3.23 -29.76 -6.67
C CYS A 311 3.99 -30.97 -6.11
N PRO A 312 5.30 -30.83 -5.77
CA PRO A 312 6.09 -31.95 -5.27
C PRO A 312 5.60 -32.49 -3.93
N THR A 313 4.79 -31.72 -3.19
CA THR A 313 4.31 -32.08 -1.85
C THR A 313 2.92 -32.72 -1.87
N CYS A 314 1.99 -32.21 -2.70
CA CYS A 314 0.59 -32.67 -2.68
C CYS A 314 0.08 -33.21 -4.02
N GLY A 315 0.90 -33.21 -5.08
CA GLY A 315 0.52 -33.74 -6.39
C GLY A 315 -0.45 -32.86 -7.19
N GLU A 316 -1.00 -31.81 -6.60
CA GLU A 316 -1.94 -30.90 -7.29
C GLU A 316 -1.28 -30.09 -8.40
N LYS A 317 -2.08 -29.74 -9.42
CA LYS A 317 -1.59 -28.99 -10.58
C LYS A 317 -1.16 -27.58 -10.17
N LEU A 318 0.04 -27.19 -10.57
CA LEU A 318 0.57 -25.86 -10.30
C LEU A 318 -0.13 -24.81 -11.18
N THR A 319 -0.44 -23.66 -10.59
CA THR A 319 -1.00 -22.50 -11.27
C THR A 319 0.07 -21.48 -11.61
N GLN A 320 -0.01 -20.86 -12.78
CA GLN A 320 0.88 -19.77 -13.16
C GLN A 320 0.22 -18.41 -12.92
N THR A 321 0.98 -17.47 -12.37
CA THR A 321 0.57 -16.07 -12.21
C THR A 321 1.76 -15.15 -12.48
N ARG A 322 1.52 -13.85 -12.63
CA ARG A 322 2.56 -12.83 -12.68
C ARG A 322 2.76 -12.21 -11.29
N GLY A 323 3.97 -11.73 -11.02
CA GLY A 323 4.39 -11.20 -9.72
C GLY A 323 5.25 -9.95 -9.81
N ILE A 324 5.09 -9.05 -8.84
CA ILE A 324 5.97 -7.91 -8.61
C ILE A 324 6.93 -8.26 -7.46
N GLU A 325 8.22 -8.36 -7.76
CA GLU A 325 9.26 -8.62 -6.78
C GLU A 325 9.44 -7.41 -5.86
N VAL A 326 9.07 -7.54 -4.59
CA VAL A 326 9.18 -6.49 -3.58
C VAL A 326 10.34 -6.69 -2.60
N GLY A 327 10.95 -7.88 -2.60
CA GLY A 327 12.12 -8.19 -1.80
C GLY A 327 12.85 -9.44 -2.30
N HIS A 328 14.12 -9.53 -1.95
CA HIS A 328 14.99 -10.63 -2.35
C HIS A 328 15.96 -10.94 -1.23
N THR A 329 16.20 -12.22 -0.98
CA THR A 329 17.06 -12.71 0.10
C THR A 329 18.03 -13.74 -0.44
N PHE A 330 19.33 -13.55 -0.21
CA PHE A 330 20.41 -14.39 -0.71
C PHE A 330 21.30 -14.87 0.44
N TYR A 331 21.66 -16.15 0.40
CA TYR A 331 22.81 -16.66 1.13
C TYR A 331 24.06 -16.59 0.24
N LEU A 332 25.01 -15.74 0.61
CA LEU A 332 26.20 -15.41 -0.19
C LEU A 332 27.40 -16.32 0.10
N GLY A 333 27.37 -17.06 1.21
CA GLY A 333 28.51 -17.83 1.69
C GLY A 333 29.70 -16.91 1.99
N THR A 334 30.91 -17.37 1.66
CA THR A 334 32.14 -16.60 1.85
C THR A 334 32.55 -15.75 0.63
N LYS A 335 31.66 -15.51 -0.33
CA LYS A 335 31.99 -14.85 -1.62
C LYS A 335 32.70 -13.51 -1.43
N TYR A 336 32.15 -12.64 -0.57
CA TYR A 336 32.69 -11.31 -0.34
C TYR A 336 33.69 -11.29 0.81
N SER A 337 33.46 -12.07 1.87
CA SER A 337 34.40 -12.15 3.00
C SER A 337 35.78 -12.66 2.57
N ALA A 338 35.85 -13.59 1.61
CA ALA A 338 37.12 -14.05 1.04
C ALA A 338 37.87 -12.94 0.28
N VAL A 339 37.16 -12.03 -0.40
CA VAL A 339 37.75 -10.94 -1.19
C VAL A 339 38.33 -9.85 -0.29
N TYR A 340 37.57 -9.42 0.72
CA TYR A 340 37.96 -8.32 1.60
C TYR A 340 38.62 -8.76 2.90
N ASN A 341 38.86 -10.06 3.06
CA ASN A 341 39.42 -10.65 4.27
C ASN A 341 38.61 -10.33 5.54
N ALA A 342 37.28 -10.41 5.45
CA ALA A 342 36.40 -10.25 6.60
C ALA A 342 36.43 -11.52 7.46
N ILE A 343 37.39 -11.57 8.38
CA ILE A 343 37.63 -12.70 9.28
C ILE A 343 37.13 -12.44 10.70
N TYR A 344 36.80 -13.51 11.41
CA TYR A 344 36.58 -13.51 12.85
C TYR A 344 37.46 -14.57 13.53
N TYR A 345 37.70 -14.41 14.83
CA TYR A 345 38.48 -15.33 15.64
C TYR A 345 37.57 -16.27 16.43
N SER A 346 37.79 -17.58 16.26
CA SER A 346 37.09 -18.65 16.99
C SER A 346 37.53 -18.70 18.47
N PRO A 347 36.90 -19.54 19.33
CA PRO A 347 37.34 -19.71 20.72
C PRO A 347 38.81 -20.11 20.84
N ASP A 348 39.34 -20.82 19.85
CA ASP A 348 40.75 -21.27 19.78
C ASP A 348 41.68 -20.20 19.18
N ASN A 349 41.20 -18.97 19.00
CA ASN A 349 41.91 -17.84 18.39
C ASN A 349 42.43 -18.12 16.96
N LYS A 350 41.72 -18.97 16.20
CA LYS A 350 41.99 -19.20 14.78
C LYS A 350 41.14 -18.28 13.91
N PRO A 351 41.70 -17.70 12.84
CA PRO A 351 40.93 -16.86 11.92
C PRO A 351 40.05 -17.72 11.01
N HIS A 352 38.78 -17.34 10.87
CA HIS A 352 37.82 -17.93 9.95
C HIS A 352 37.13 -16.83 9.14
N LEU A 353 36.82 -17.10 7.88
CA LEU A 353 36.00 -16.19 7.07
C LEU A 353 34.57 -16.17 7.62
N ALA A 354 33.97 -14.98 7.67
CA ALA A 354 32.57 -14.85 8.04
C ALA A 354 31.66 -15.35 6.90
N GLU A 355 30.64 -16.10 7.26
CA GLU A 355 29.58 -16.50 6.33
C GLU A 355 28.58 -15.37 6.17
N MET A 356 28.17 -15.09 4.94
CA MET A 356 27.37 -13.89 4.63
C MET A 356 26.00 -14.19 4.03
N GLY A 357 25.06 -13.30 4.31
CA GLY A 357 23.77 -13.19 3.60
C GLY A 357 23.44 -11.73 3.28
N CYS A 358 22.64 -11.50 2.23
CA CYS A 358 22.10 -10.18 1.94
C CYS A 358 20.58 -10.21 1.71
N TYR A 359 19.89 -9.17 2.18
CA TYR A 359 18.43 -9.12 2.28
C TYR A 359 17.92 -7.74 1.87
N GLY A 360 17.33 -7.67 0.68
CA GLY A 360 16.79 -6.47 0.06
C GLY A 360 15.27 -6.33 0.18
N LEU A 361 14.77 -5.12 0.40
CA LEU A 361 13.37 -4.71 0.24
C LEU A 361 13.34 -3.43 -0.58
N GLY A 362 12.63 -3.42 -1.71
CA GLY A 362 12.47 -2.21 -2.51
C GLY A 362 11.42 -1.30 -1.89
N VAL A 363 11.81 -0.35 -1.04
CA VAL A 363 10.88 0.50 -0.25
C VAL A 363 9.91 1.26 -1.16
N THR A 364 10.42 1.95 -2.17
CA THR A 364 9.57 2.69 -3.13
C THR A 364 8.78 1.77 -4.04
N ARG A 365 9.30 0.58 -4.32
CA ARG A 365 8.60 -0.45 -5.09
C ARG A 365 7.44 -1.06 -4.30
N ILE A 366 7.62 -1.35 -3.01
CA ILE A 366 6.55 -1.81 -2.10
C ILE A 366 5.42 -0.79 -2.07
N LEU A 367 5.76 0.50 -1.98
CA LEU A 367 4.78 1.57 -1.99
C LEU A 367 3.91 1.53 -3.25
N ALA A 368 4.53 1.52 -4.44
CA ALA A 368 3.79 1.46 -5.71
C ALA A 368 3.06 0.13 -5.90
N ALA A 369 3.66 -1.00 -5.53
CA ALA A 369 3.04 -2.31 -5.66
C ALA A 369 1.83 -2.47 -4.74
N SER A 370 1.84 -1.86 -3.56
CA SER A 370 0.67 -1.84 -2.67
C SER A 370 -0.51 -1.11 -3.32
N ILE A 371 -0.27 0.03 -3.97
CA ILE A 371 -1.29 0.76 -4.73
C ILE A 371 -1.74 -0.07 -5.93
N GLU A 372 -0.81 -0.71 -6.64
CA GLU A 372 -1.14 -1.54 -7.79
C GLU A 372 -2.10 -2.67 -7.41
N VAL A 373 -1.84 -3.39 -6.31
CA VAL A 373 -2.62 -4.56 -5.92
C VAL A 373 -3.95 -4.18 -5.24
N LEU A 374 -3.95 -3.13 -4.41
CA LEU A 374 -5.11 -2.81 -3.56
C LEU A 374 -6.09 -1.82 -4.20
N SER A 375 -5.62 -0.93 -5.08
CA SER A 375 -6.44 0.19 -5.58
C SER A 375 -7.48 -0.25 -6.62
N THR A 376 -8.50 0.59 -6.80
CA THR A 376 -9.42 0.48 -7.94
C THR A 376 -8.90 1.32 -9.11
N GLU A 377 -9.55 1.26 -10.26
CA GLU A 377 -9.15 2.05 -11.42
C GLU A 377 -9.12 3.56 -11.18
N ASP A 378 -9.94 4.10 -10.27
CA ASP A 378 -10.07 5.54 -10.09
C ASP A 378 -9.72 6.02 -8.69
N SER A 379 -9.33 5.11 -7.78
CA SER A 379 -9.13 5.47 -6.37
C SER A 379 -8.03 4.64 -5.73
N ILE A 380 -7.11 5.33 -5.08
CA ILE A 380 -6.02 4.72 -4.33
C ILE A 380 -6.60 4.00 -3.11
N ARG A 381 -6.06 2.82 -2.82
CA ARG A 381 -6.27 2.16 -1.53
C ARG A 381 -4.93 1.86 -0.90
N TRP A 382 -4.71 2.44 0.27
CA TRP A 382 -3.49 2.24 1.03
C TRP A 382 -3.62 1.06 1.99
N PRO A 383 -2.51 0.35 2.30
CA PRO A 383 -2.42 -0.32 3.57
C PRO A 383 -2.56 0.68 4.71
N SER A 384 -3.42 0.41 5.69
CA SER A 384 -3.79 1.36 6.75
C SER A 384 -2.57 1.90 7.49
N LEU A 385 -1.55 1.07 7.74
CA LEU A 385 -0.33 1.48 8.45
C LEU A 385 0.56 2.48 7.69
N ILE A 386 0.42 2.58 6.36
CA ILE A 386 1.25 3.46 5.53
C ILE A 386 0.43 4.52 4.79
N ALA A 387 -0.89 4.59 4.99
CA ALA A 387 -1.72 5.67 4.45
C ALA A 387 -1.11 7.03 4.85
N PRO A 388 -0.94 8.00 3.94
CA PRO A 388 -0.32 9.29 4.28
C PRO A 388 -1.02 9.95 5.46
N TYR A 389 -2.35 10.02 5.42
CA TYR A 389 -3.21 10.54 6.48
C TYR A 389 -4.31 9.51 6.74
N GLN A 390 -4.74 9.38 8.00
CA GLN A 390 -5.75 8.40 8.40
C GLN A 390 -7.17 8.95 8.24
N VAL A 391 -7.37 10.22 8.62
CA VAL A 391 -8.71 10.81 8.72
C VAL A 391 -8.78 12.14 7.99
N CYS A 392 -9.79 12.33 7.15
CA CYS A 392 -10.11 13.60 6.50
C CYS A 392 -11.44 14.15 7.02
N PHE A 393 -11.41 15.35 7.60
CA PHE A 393 -12.60 16.06 8.07
C PHE A 393 -13.05 17.04 6.99
N ILE A 394 -14.29 16.92 6.51
CA ILE A 394 -14.86 17.75 5.45
C ILE A 394 -15.98 18.63 6.03
N PRO A 395 -15.72 19.91 6.35
CA PRO A 395 -16.74 20.83 6.84
C PRO A 395 -17.76 21.18 5.76
N PRO A 396 -18.94 21.71 6.12
CA PRO A 396 -19.95 22.15 5.16
C PRO A 396 -19.42 23.20 4.18
N LYS A 397 -20.13 23.41 3.06
CA LYS A 397 -19.77 24.46 2.10
C LYS A 397 -20.07 25.84 2.71
N LYS A 398 -19.17 26.81 2.53
CA LYS A 398 -19.40 28.21 2.94
C LYS A 398 -20.60 28.79 2.17
N GLY A 399 -21.50 29.47 2.88
CA GLY A 399 -22.76 30.01 2.34
C GLY A 399 -23.88 28.97 2.16
N SER A 400 -23.72 27.74 2.65
CA SER A 400 -24.79 26.73 2.67
C SER A 400 -25.68 26.88 3.92
N LYS A 401 -26.85 26.22 3.93
CA LYS A 401 -27.75 26.25 5.09
C LYS A 401 -27.13 25.57 6.30
N GLU A 402 -26.21 24.65 6.04
CA GLU A 402 -25.50 23.80 6.99
C GLU A 402 -24.19 24.46 7.48
N GLU A 403 -23.85 25.68 7.08
CA GLU A 403 -22.59 26.36 7.46
C GLU A 403 -22.36 26.43 8.98
N GLN A 404 -23.43 26.47 9.77
CA GLN A 404 -23.37 26.43 11.23
C GLN A 404 -22.69 25.15 11.76
N GLY A 405 -22.77 24.04 11.03
CA GLY A 405 -22.10 22.78 11.37
C GLY A 405 -20.58 22.79 11.17
N ALA A 406 -20.01 23.83 10.56
CA ALA A 406 -18.56 23.93 10.37
C ALA A 406 -17.81 24.04 11.70
N ALA A 407 -18.26 24.93 12.59
CA ALA A 407 -17.64 25.12 13.91
C ALA A 407 -17.70 23.84 14.77
N LEU A 408 -18.78 23.07 14.61
CA LEU A 408 -18.96 21.80 15.31
C LEU A 408 -17.98 20.73 14.80
N LEU A 409 -17.85 20.55 13.49
CA LEU A 409 -16.87 19.59 12.93
C LEU A 409 -15.43 19.98 13.25
N GLU A 410 -15.14 21.28 13.23
CA GLU A 410 -13.86 21.82 13.66
C GLU A 410 -13.57 21.57 15.14
N GLY A 411 -14.60 21.62 16.00
CA GLY A 411 -14.51 21.20 17.40
C GLY A 411 -14.21 19.71 17.52
N ILE A 412 -14.90 18.87 16.76
CA ILE A 412 -14.66 17.42 16.74
C ILE A 412 -13.24 17.09 16.26
N TYR A 413 -12.72 17.82 15.28
CA TYR A 413 -11.32 17.71 14.87
C TYR A 413 -10.39 17.98 16.06
N ASP A 414 -10.62 19.09 16.77
CA ASP A 414 -9.79 19.48 17.93
C ASP A 414 -9.88 18.42 19.04
N ASP A 415 -11.09 17.97 19.38
CA ASP A 415 -11.36 16.94 20.39
C ASP A 415 -10.75 15.59 20.00
N PHE A 416 -10.84 15.21 18.71
CA PHE A 416 -10.23 13.98 18.19
C PHE A 416 -8.71 14.01 18.35
N VAL A 417 -8.08 15.12 17.99
CA VAL A 417 -6.63 15.31 18.09
C VAL A 417 -6.16 15.40 19.55
N GLU A 418 -6.99 15.96 20.44
CA GLU A 418 -6.72 16.00 21.88
C GLU A 418 -6.84 14.61 22.52
N ALA A 419 -7.91 13.87 22.20
CA ALA A 419 -8.13 12.50 22.67
C ALA A 419 -7.10 11.52 22.09
N HIS A 420 -6.62 11.75 20.87
CA HIS A 420 -5.65 10.89 20.18
C HIS A 420 -4.40 11.66 19.73
N PRO A 421 -3.50 12.06 20.66
CA PRO A 421 -2.33 12.87 20.32
C PRO A 421 -1.37 12.23 19.32
N HIS A 422 -1.39 10.89 19.19
CA HIS A 422 -0.61 10.12 18.22
C HIS A 422 -1.14 10.27 16.79
N LEU A 423 -2.44 10.53 16.60
CA LEU A 423 -3.08 10.77 15.31
C LEU A 423 -3.14 12.25 14.92
N ALA A 424 -2.61 13.15 15.75
CA ALA A 424 -2.61 14.59 15.50
C ALA A 424 -2.00 14.99 14.15
N GLY A 425 -0.97 14.25 13.69
CA GLY A 425 -0.36 14.47 12.38
C GLY A 425 -1.04 13.73 11.23
N ASP A 426 -2.02 12.87 11.54
CA ASP A 426 -2.72 11.98 10.61
C ASP A 426 -4.17 12.39 10.34
N ALA A 427 -4.70 13.37 11.08
CA ALA A 427 -5.98 14.02 10.84
C ALA A 427 -5.80 15.30 10.03
N VAL A 428 -6.49 15.39 8.89
CA VAL A 428 -6.49 16.57 7.99
C VAL A 428 -7.87 17.19 7.94
N LEU A 429 -7.94 18.52 7.97
CA LEU A 429 -9.16 19.29 7.73
C LEU A 429 -9.18 19.81 6.28
N ASP A 430 -10.18 19.42 5.48
CA ASP A 430 -10.38 19.94 4.13
C ASP A 430 -11.09 21.30 4.16
N ASP A 431 -10.31 22.33 4.42
CA ASP A 431 -10.72 23.73 4.57
C ASP A 431 -11.07 24.44 3.25
N ARG A 432 -11.11 23.71 2.12
CA ARG A 432 -11.52 24.23 0.80
C ARG A 432 -13.04 24.42 0.74
N THR A 433 -13.60 25.18 1.68
CA THR A 433 -15.04 25.39 1.93
C THR A 433 -15.77 26.10 0.79
N GLN A 434 -15.05 26.68 -0.18
CA GLN A 434 -15.59 27.16 -1.45
C GLN A 434 -16.12 26.02 -2.35
N MET A 435 -15.62 24.79 -2.18
CA MET A 435 -15.97 23.63 -2.98
C MET A 435 -17.16 22.86 -2.37
N THR A 436 -17.93 22.17 -3.21
CA THR A 436 -19.02 21.29 -2.74
C THR A 436 -18.47 20.10 -1.95
N ILE A 437 -19.23 19.62 -0.96
CA ILE A 437 -18.87 18.41 -0.19
C ILE A 437 -18.65 17.24 -1.13
N GLY A 438 -19.53 17.02 -2.12
CA GLY A 438 -19.39 15.93 -3.08
C GLY A 438 -18.09 15.96 -3.89
N ARG A 439 -17.58 17.15 -4.24
CA ARG A 439 -16.27 17.25 -4.92
C ARG A 439 -15.12 16.93 -3.98
N ARG A 440 -15.14 17.45 -2.74
CA ARG A 440 -14.12 17.17 -1.73
C ARG A 440 -14.08 15.70 -1.34
N LEU A 441 -15.25 15.07 -1.18
CA LEU A 441 -15.39 13.64 -0.95
C LEU A 441 -14.82 12.83 -2.12
N LYS A 442 -15.07 13.23 -3.36
CA LYS A 442 -14.47 12.57 -4.54
C LYS A 442 -12.94 12.67 -4.51
N ASP A 443 -12.38 13.83 -4.19
CA ASP A 443 -10.93 14.01 -4.04
C ASP A 443 -10.39 13.10 -2.91
N ALA A 444 -11.07 13.05 -1.76
CA ALA A 444 -10.68 12.20 -0.63
C ALA A 444 -10.69 10.70 -0.99
N LYS A 445 -11.76 10.22 -1.65
CA LYS A 445 -11.84 8.84 -2.16
C LYS A 445 -10.73 8.54 -3.16
N LYS A 446 -10.45 9.47 -4.09
CA LYS A 446 -9.38 9.31 -5.08
C LYS A 446 -8.01 9.16 -4.42
N LEU A 447 -7.75 9.93 -3.36
CA LEU A 447 -6.49 9.92 -2.61
C LEU A 447 -6.37 8.75 -1.63
N GLY A 448 -7.48 8.07 -1.34
CA GLY A 448 -7.51 6.86 -0.53
C GLY A 448 -7.44 7.12 0.97
N TYR A 449 -8.01 8.24 1.47
CA TYR A 449 -8.13 8.43 2.92
C TYR A 449 -8.89 7.25 3.54
N PRO A 450 -8.34 6.55 4.53
CA PRO A 450 -9.02 5.42 5.17
C PRO A 450 -10.36 5.81 5.79
N TYR A 451 -10.43 6.98 6.42
CA TYR A 451 -11.64 7.52 7.04
C TYR A 451 -11.93 8.94 6.56
N VAL A 452 -13.21 9.22 6.31
CA VAL A 452 -13.69 10.55 5.95
C VAL A 452 -14.88 10.92 6.84
N VAL A 453 -14.75 12.00 7.60
CA VAL A 453 -15.79 12.52 8.49
C VAL A 453 -16.42 13.74 7.85
N ILE A 454 -17.73 13.72 7.63
CA ILE A 454 -18.46 14.79 6.95
C ILE A 454 -19.53 15.37 7.87
N ALA A 455 -19.54 16.70 7.99
CA ALA A 455 -20.70 17.40 8.56
C ALA A 455 -21.72 17.69 7.43
N GLY A 456 -22.71 16.81 7.31
CA GLY A 456 -23.83 16.96 6.40
C GLY A 456 -25.00 17.72 7.02
N LYS A 457 -26.18 17.63 6.41
CA LYS A 457 -27.42 18.29 6.89
C LYS A 457 -27.81 17.89 8.32
N ARG A 458 -27.53 16.63 8.68
CA ARG A 458 -27.86 16.07 9.99
C ARG A 458 -26.91 16.51 11.11
N ALA A 459 -25.77 17.12 10.77
CA ALA A 459 -24.87 17.70 11.77
C ALA A 459 -25.47 18.94 12.46
N CYS A 460 -26.57 19.48 11.94
CA CYS A 460 -27.34 20.56 12.56
C CYS A 460 -28.62 20.07 13.28
N GLU A 461 -28.84 18.75 13.38
CA GLU A 461 -29.92 18.17 14.19
C GLU A 461 -29.53 18.15 15.68
N ASP A 462 -30.50 17.92 16.58
CA ASP A 462 -30.25 17.75 18.01
C ASP A 462 -30.71 16.34 18.44
N PRO A 463 -29.78 15.42 18.79
CA PRO A 463 -28.32 15.59 18.80
C PRO A 463 -27.72 15.65 17.38
N PRO A 464 -26.56 16.29 17.18
CA PRO A 464 -25.93 16.38 15.88
C PRO A 464 -25.49 14.99 15.41
N VAL A 465 -25.94 14.59 14.22
CA VAL A 465 -25.56 13.30 13.62
C VAL A 465 -24.54 13.53 12.50
N PHE A 466 -23.37 12.94 12.65
CA PHE A 466 -22.35 12.87 11.60
C PHE A 466 -22.56 11.59 10.80
N GLU A 467 -22.47 11.69 9.48
CA GLU A 467 -22.51 10.51 8.62
C GLU A 467 -21.08 10.00 8.46
N GLU A 468 -20.80 8.81 8.99
CA GLU A 468 -19.59 8.06 8.65
C GLU A 468 -19.74 7.57 7.22
N LEU A 469 -19.07 8.24 6.29
CA LEU A 469 -19.13 7.90 4.88
C LEU A 469 -17.89 7.08 4.51
N GLU A 470 -18.10 5.77 4.50
CA GLU A 470 -17.25 4.71 3.95
C GLU A 470 -15.92 4.50 4.70
N ALA A 471 -15.87 3.46 5.53
CA ALA A 471 -14.67 2.63 5.58
C ALA A 471 -14.45 2.09 4.15
N ILE A 472 -13.51 2.68 3.39
CA ILE A 472 -13.12 2.10 2.09
C ILE A 472 -12.74 0.65 2.38
N PRO A 473 -13.37 -0.37 1.77
CA PRO A 473 -13.29 -1.75 2.24
C PRO A 473 -11.83 -2.17 2.44
N MET A 474 -11.45 -2.34 3.71
CA MET A 474 -10.15 -2.91 4.07
C MET A 474 -10.15 -4.35 3.57
N PHE A 475 -9.40 -4.63 2.50
CA PHE A 475 -9.12 -6.00 2.10
C PHE A 475 -8.04 -6.61 3.02
N MET A 476 -8.27 -6.61 4.33
CA MET A 476 -7.70 -7.67 5.17
C MET A 476 -8.58 -8.89 4.96
N LYS A 477 -8.05 -9.92 4.27
CA LYS A 477 -8.77 -11.19 4.08
C LYS A 477 -9.06 -11.93 5.40
N ARG A 478 -8.57 -11.42 6.54
CA ARG A 478 -9.04 -11.65 7.91
C ARG A 478 -8.29 -10.66 8.81
N CYS A 479 -9.00 -9.94 9.67
CA CYS A 479 -8.38 -9.40 10.87
C CYS A 479 -8.08 -10.60 11.79
N PRO A 480 -6.88 -10.73 12.38
CA PRO A 480 -6.63 -11.73 13.42
C PRO A 480 -7.70 -11.57 14.50
N ALA A 481 -8.25 -12.68 15.00
CA ALA A 481 -9.31 -12.65 16.02
C ALA A 481 -8.84 -11.99 17.34
N GLU A 482 -7.52 -11.86 17.52
CA GLU A 482 -6.89 -11.23 18.68
C GLU A 482 -5.88 -10.18 18.18
N ILE A 483 -6.20 -8.90 18.37
CA ILE A 483 -5.24 -7.79 18.22
C ILE A 483 -4.70 -7.49 19.62
N ASP A 484 -3.39 -7.64 19.80
CA ASP A 484 -2.71 -7.20 21.02
C ASP A 484 -2.67 -5.67 21.05
N ALA A 485 -3.63 -5.07 21.75
CA ALA A 485 -3.77 -3.62 21.90
C ALA A 485 -2.53 -2.94 22.51
N ALA A 486 -1.68 -3.68 23.24
CA ALA A 486 -0.44 -3.14 23.80
C ALA A 486 0.67 -3.01 22.74
N ARG A 487 0.63 -3.81 21.68
CA ARG A 487 1.63 -3.80 20.60
C ARG A 487 1.16 -3.09 19.33
N GLN A 488 -0.14 -3.03 19.10
CA GLN A 488 -0.74 -2.48 17.88
C GLN A 488 -1.91 -1.55 18.21
N PRO A 489 -1.67 -0.44 18.92
CA PRO A 489 -2.71 0.47 19.40
C PRO A 489 -3.52 1.08 18.25
N ASP A 490 -2.88 1.33 17.10
CA ASP A 490 -3.55 1.86 15.91
C ASP A 490 -4.58 0.84 15.35
N LEU A 491 -4.24 -0.46 15.30
CA LEU A 491 -5.13 -1.52 14.81
C LEU A 491 -6.26 -1.85 15.78
N ALA A 492 -5.98 -1.81 17.09
CA ALA A 492 -7.00 -1.99 18.12
C ALA A 492 -8.02 -0.83 18.13
N CYS A 493 -7.55 0.41 17.91
CA CYS A 493 -8.38 1.59 17.71
C CYS A 493 -9.27 1.45 16.45
N LEU A 494 -8.71 1.00 15.34
CA LEU A 494 -9.45 0.73 14.11
C LEU A 494 -10.52 -0.37 14.31
N GLN A 495 -10.22 -1.41 15.09
CA GLN A 495 -11.18 -2.46 15.43
C GLN A 495 -12.32 -1.95 16.31
N SER A 496 -12.06 -1.05 17.26
CA SER A 496 -13.12 -0.44 18.08
C SER A 496 -14.06 0.47 17.30
N LEU A 497 -13.61 1.02 16.15
CA LEU A 497 -14.45 1.79 15.23
C LEU A 497 -15.27 0.88 14.27
N LEU A 498 -14.85 -0.37 14.07
CA LEU A 498 -15.44 -1.31 13.09
C LEU A 498 -16.60 -2.15 13.65
N PHE A 499 -16.85 -2.12 14.96
CA PHE A 499 -17.88 -2.94 15.60
C PHE A 499 -18.71 -2.11 16.59
N ASP A 500 -19.39 -1.09 16.06
CA ASP A 500 -20.67 -0.71 16.63
C ASP A 500 -21.74 -0.77 15.53
N GLU A 501 -22.74 -1.59 15.78
CA GLU A 501 -24.01 -1.78 15.06
C GLU A 501 -23.98 -2.59 13.74
N GLU A 502 -24.44 -3.85 13.83
CA GLU A 502 -25.07 -4.55 12.71
C GLU A 502 -26.19 -3.67 12.13
N GLN A 503 -25.94 -2.99 11.01
CA GLN A 503 -26.98 -2.21 10.35
C GLN A 503 -28.11 -3.12 9.87
N GLU A 504 -29.31 -2.89 10.40
CA GLU A 504 -30.52 -3.64 10.08
C GLU A 504 -30.75 -3.73 8.55
N PRO A 505 -31.06 -4.92 7.99
CA PRO A 505 -31.26 -5.14 6.55
C PRO A 505 -32.26 -4.17 5.88
N ALA A 506 -33.20 -3.61 6.65
CA ALA A 506 -34.18 -2.63 6.20
C ALA A 506 -33.58 -1.26 5.88
N GLU A 507 -32.64 -0.76 6.70
CA GLU A 507 -32.01 0.54 6.48
C GLU A 507 -31.04 0.49 5.30
N LEU A 508 -30.31 -0.62 5.13
CA LEU A 508 -29.50 -0.87 3.94
C LEU A 508 -30.36 -0.91 2.66
N ALA A 509 -31.49 -1.61 2.67
CA ALA A 509 -32.40 -1.65 1.52
C ALA A 509 -32.97 -0.26 1.16
N LYS A 510 -33.22 0.58 2.17
CA LYS A 510 -33.72 1.95 2.02
C LYS A 510 -32.65 2.90 1.46
N MET A 511 -31.39 2.73 1.85
CA MET A 511 -30.25 3.45 1.28
C MET A 511 -30.14 3.19 -0.23
N TYR A 512 -30.12 1.92 -0.65
CA TYR A 512 -30.05 1.54 -2.07
C TYR A 512 -31.26 2.01 -2.89
N LYS A 513 -32.45 2.05 -2.27
CA LYS A 513 -33.64 2.68 -2.88
C LYS A 513 -33.39 4.17 -3.17
N ASN A 514 -32.80 4.90 -2.22
CA ASN A 514 -32.56 6.34 -2.36
C ASN A 514 -31.49 6.62 -3.42
N GLU A 515 -30.39 5.87 -3.42
CA GLU A 515 -29.34 5.93 -4.44
C GLU A 515 -29.90 5.63 -5.85
N GLY A 516 -30.70 4.56 -5.98
CA GLY A 516 -31.36 4.25 -7.24
C GLY A 516 -32.31 5.36 -7.73
N ASN A 517 -32.97 6.08 -6.81
CA ASN A 517 -33.83 7.22 -7.14
C ASN A 517 -33.04 8.44 -7.61
N GLU A 518 -31.79 8.61 -7.18
CA GLU A 518 -30.90 9.67 -7.66
C GLU A 518 -30.46 9.39 -9.09
N TYR A 519 -29.95 8.18 -9.37
CA TYR A 519 -29.61 7.78 -10.73
C TYR A 519 -30.82 7.82 -11.67
N PHE A 520 -32.01 7.48 -11.17
CA PHE A 520 -33.25 7.59 -11.94
C PHE A 520 -33.57 9.06 -12.29
N ARG A 521 -33.36 10.01 -11.37
CA ARG A 521 -33.53 11.46 -11.63
C ARG A 521 -32.52 11.98 -12.65
N GLU A 522 -31.31 11.44 -12.64
CA GLU A 522 -30.24 11.76 -13.60
C GLU A 522 -30.44 11.10 -14.98
N LYS A 523 -31.48 10.28 -15.14
CA LYS A 523 -31.76 9.45 -16.34
C LYS A 523 -30.68 8.39 -16.62
N ASP A 524 -29.80 8.09 -15.68
CA ASP A 524 -28.92 6.92 -15.72
C ASP A 524 -29.68 5.68 -15.21
N TYR A 525 -30.55 5.17 -16.08
CA TYR A 525 -31.38 4.02 -15.76
C TYR A 525 -30.56 2.73 -15.57
N GLY A 526 -29.34 2.66 -16.11
CA GLY A 526 -28.45 1.49 -15.96
C GLY A 526 -27.97 1.35 -14.52
N ARG A 527 -27.42 2.42 -13.95
CA ARG A 527 -26.99 2.44 -12.54
C ARG A 527 -28.18 2.36 -11.58
N ALA A 528 -29.31 2.98 -11.91
CA ALA A 528 -30.52 2.86 -11.12
C ALA A 528 -30.96 1.39 -10.95
N VAL A 529 -30.92 0.57 -12.01
CA VAL A 529 -31.24 -0.87 -11.95
C VAL A 529 -30.30 -1.61 -11.00
N VAL A 530 -29.00 -1.31 -11.03
CA VAL A 530 -27.99 -1.94 -10.17
C VAL A 530 -28.30 -1.63 -8.71
N SER A 531 -28.46 -0.36 -8.35
CA SER A 531 -28.76 0.04 -6.98
C SER A 531 -30.06 -0.59 -6.45
N TYR A 532 -31.15 -0.57 -7.21
CA TYR A 532 -32.39 -1.24 -6.77
C TYR A 532 -32.23 -2.77 -6.63
N SER A 533 -31.38 -3.39 -7.44
CA SER A 533 -31.09 -4.83 -7.34
C SER A 533 -30.28 -5.18 -6.10
N GLU A 534 -29.32 -4.33 -5.73
CA GLU A 534 -28.58 -4.47 -4.47
C GLU A 534 -29.48 -4.29 -3.25
N GLY A 535 -30.44 -3.36 -3.30
CA GLY A 535 -31.46 -3.20 -2.26
C GLY A 535 -32.29 -4.48 -2.04
N LEU A 536 -32.73 -5.14 -3.12
CA LEU A 536 -33.51 -6.38 -3.05
C LEU A 536 -32.69 -7.59 -2.57
N LYS A 537 -31.36 -7.57 -2.73
CA LYS A 537 -30.47 -8.64 -2.23
C LYS A 537 -30.32 -8.65 -0.72
N LYS A 538 -30.65 -7.55 -0.03
CA LYS A 538 -30.53 -7.44 1.43
C LYS A 538 -31.54 -8.27 2.21
N LYS A 539 -32.52 -8.89 1.54
CA LYS A 539 -33.55 -9.76 2.15
C LYS A 539 -34.27 -9.10 3.34
N CYS A 540 -34.59 -7.81 3.19
CA CYS A 540 -35.42 -7.10 4.16
C CYS A 540 -36.81 -7.77 4.28
N GLU A 541 -37.34 -7.91 5.50
CA GLU A 541 -38.68 -8.47 5.75
C GLU A 541 -39.82 -7.48 5.42
N ASP A 542 -39.51 -6.19 5.20
CA ASP A 542 -40.49 -5.16 4.84
C ASP A 542 -41.01 -5.35 3.39
N ALA A 543 -42.22 -5.91 3.30
CA ALA A 543 -42.93 -6.13 2.05
C ALA A 543 -43.25 -4.83 1.29
N GLU A 544 -43.45 -3.70 1.97
CA GLU A 544 -43.73 -2.40 1.35
C GLU A 544 -42.47 -1.87 0.65
N LEU A 545 -41.34 -1.90 1.36
CA LEU A 545 -40.07 -1.45 0.81
C LEU A 545 -39.63 -2.28 -0.39
N ASN A 546 -39.80 -3.61 -0.31
CA ASN A 546 -39.51 -4.52 -1.42
C ASN A 546 -40.45 -4.28 -2.62
N ALA A 547 -41.74 -4.02 -2.39
CA ALA A 547 -42.68 -3.69 -3.46
C ALA A 547 -42.30 -2.37 -4.18
N VAL A 548 -41.82 -1.37 -3.43
CA VAL A 548 -41.31 -0.10 -3.99
C VAL A 548 -40.04 -0.32 -4.81
N LEU A 549 -39.07 -1.10 -4.31
CA LEU A 549 -37.83 -1.42 -5.01
C LEU A 549 -38.09 -2.14 -6.35
N HIS A 550 -38.96 -3.16 -6.35
CA HIS A 550 -39.39 -3.82 -7.59
C HIS A 550 -40.09 -2.83 -8.54
N THR A 551 -40.97 -1.96 -8.03
CA THR A 551 -41.70 -0.99 -8.85
C THR A 551 -40.77 0.04 -9.50
N ASN A 552 -39.73 0.49 -8.79
CA ASN A 552 -38.76 1.47 -9.29
C ASN A 552 -37.74 0.84 -10.25
N ARG A 553 -37.27 -0.38 -9.94
CA ARG A 553 -36.42 -1.15 -10.86
C ARG A 553 -37.14 -1.47 -12.16
N GLY A 554 -38.42 -1.85 -12.09
CA GLY A 554 -39.25 -2.09 -13.27
C GLY A 554 -39.41 -0.85 -14.14
N ALA A 555 -39.52 0.35 -13.53
CA ALA A 555 -39.53 1.60 -14.29
C ALA A 555 -38.19 1.88 -14.98
N ALA A 556 -37.07 1.62 -14.31
CA ALA A 556 -35.75 1.81 -14.91
C ALA A 556 -35.52 0.85 -16.08
N HIS A 557 -35.91 -0.42 -15.94
CA HIS A 557 -35.91 -1.39 -17.04
C HIS A 557 -36.80 -0.98 -18.21
N PHE A 558 -37.97 -0.36 -17.94
CA PHE A 558 -38.86 0.14 -18.99
C PHE A 558 -38.18 1.25 -19.81
N HIS A 559 -37.48 2.19 -19.16
CA HIS A 559 -36.74 3.25 -19.86
C HIS A 559 -35.53 2.72 -20.66
N LEU A 560 -34.93 1.60 -20.24
CA LEU A 560 -33.87 0.90 -20.98
C LEU A 560 -34.40 0.02 -22.13
N GLY A 561 -35.72 -0.13 -22.29
CA GLY A 561 -36.33 -0.99 -23.31
C GLY A 561 -36.34 -2.49 -22.96
N ASN A 562 -36.02 -2.84 -21.72
CA ASN A 562 -36.02 -4.21 -21.17
C ASN A 562 -37.42 -4.59 -20.65
N TYR A 563 -38.40 -4.64 -21.56
CA TYR A 563 -39.82 -4.75 -21.21
C TYR A 563 -40.17 -6.06 -20.46
N ARG A 564 -39.52 -7.18 -20.79
CA ARG A 564 -39.67 -8.45 -20.06
C ARG A 564 -39.32 -8.35 -18.58
N SER A 565 -38.18 -7.72 -18.29
CA SER A 565 -37.70 -7.52 -16.93
C SER A 565 -38.60 -6.53 -16.18
N ALA A 566 -39.07 -5.49 -16.86
CA ALA A 566 -40.03 -4.54 -16.29
C ALA A 566 -41.37 -5.20 -15.93
N LEU A 567 -41.87 -6.11 -16.77
CA LEU A 567 -43.09 -6.88 -16.52
C LEU A 567 -42.92 -7.83 -15.33
N ASN A 568 -41.80 -8.56 -15.28
CA ASN A 568 -41.49 -9.45 -14.16
C ASN A 568 -41.42 -8.71 -12.83
N ASP A 569 -40.76 -7.55 -12.79
CA ASP A 569 -40.68 -6.72 -11.59
C ASP A 569 -42.05 -6.18 -11.17
N ALA A 570 -42.92 -5.82 -12.12
CA ALA A 570 -44.27 -5.38 -11.81
C ALA A 570 -45.16 -6.53 -11.25
N ILE A 571 -44.96 -7.77 -11.74
CA ILE A 571 -45.62 -8.96 -11.19
C ILE A 571 -45.16 -9.23 -9.75
N GLN A 572 -43.86 -9.11 -9.47
CA GLN A 572 -43.33 -9.29 -8.11
C GLN A 572 -43.83 -8.20 -7.16
N ALA A 573 -43.85 -6.93 -7.59
CA ALA A 573 -44.42 -5.84 -6.79
C ALA A 573 -45.91 -6.06 -6.49
N LYS A 574 -46.70 -6.59 -7.45
CA LYS A 574 -48.12 -6.94 -7.24
C LYS A 574 -48.30 -8.10 -6.27
N LYS A 575 -47.42 -9.11 -6.30
CA LYS A 575 -47.43 -10.23 -5.34
C LYS A 575 -47.20 -9.75 -3.91
N LEU A 576 -46.25 -8.82 -3.73
CA LEU A 576 -45.92 -8.25 -2.42
C LEU A 576 -47.01 -7.28 -1.93
N LYS A 577 -47.60 -6.49 -2.83
CA LYS A 577 -48.71 -5.57 -2.50
C LYS A 577 -49.77 -5.52 -3.61
N PRO A 578 -50.88 -6.27 -3.44
CA PRO A 578 -51.95 -6.34 -4.43
C PRO A 578 -52.65 -5.00 -4.72
N THR A 579 -52.58 -4.03 -3.79
CA THR A 579 -53.20 -2.70 -3.89
C THR A 579 -52.29 -1.62 -4.50
N HIS A 580 -51.07 -1.96 -4.92
CA HIS A 580 -50.10 -0.97 -5.42
C HIS A 580 -50.41 -0.53 -6.87
N LEU A 581 -51.27 0.48 -7.02
CA LEU A 581 -51.81 0.96 -8.30
C LEU A 581 -50.71 1.31 -9.34
N LYS A 582 -49.58 1.89 -8.89
CA LYS A 582 -48.45 2.23 -9.78
C LYS A 582 -47.80 1.01 -10.42
N ALA A 583 -47.79 -0.14 -9.74
CA ALA A 583 -47.25 -1.39 -10.29
C ALA A 583 -48.19 -1.98 -11.34
N ILE A 584 -49.51 -1.91 -11.10
CA ILE A 584 -50.54 -2.39 -12.04
C ILE A 584 -50.51 -1.59 -13.34
N ILE A 585 -50.47 -0.25 -13.25
CA ILE A 585 -50.40 0.64 -14.43
C ILE A 585 -49.14 0.36 -15.27
N ARG A 586 -47.99 0.12 -14.62
CA ARG A 586 -46.73 -0.16 -15.31
C ARG A 586 -46.71 -1.55 -15.95
N ALA A 587 -47.30 -2.56 -15.31
CA ALA A 587 -47.45 -3.90 -15.90
C ALA A 587 -48.27 -3.87 -17.20
N SER A 588 -49.40 -3.14 -17.21
CA SER A 588 -50.24 -2.99 -18.41
C SER A 588 -49.51 -2.25 -19.55
N CYS A 589 -48.72 -1.23 -19.23
CA CYS A 589 -47.90 -0.52 -20.23
C CYS A 589 -46.74 -1.35 -20.77
N GLY A 590 -46.13 -2.20 -19.94
CA GLY A 590 -45.06 -3.11 -20.32
C GLY A 590 -45.53 -4.22 -21.26
N ALA A 591 -46.67 -4.86 -20.93
CA ALA A 591 -47.25 -5.95 -21.71
C ALA A 591 -47.61 -5.53 -23.16
N GLY A 592 -48.28 -4.39 -23.33
CA GLY A 592 -48.62 -3.90 -24.68
C GLY A 592 -47.41 -3.51 -25.54
N ARG A 593 -46.26 -3.19 -24.92
CA ARG A 593 -45.00 -2.92 -25.65
C ARG A 593 -44.17 -4.17 -25.95
N GLU A 594 -44.33 -5.24 -25.18
CA GLU A 594 -43.77 -6.55 -25.52
C GLU A 594 -44.51 -7.19 -26.70
N GLU A 595 -45.84 -7.19 -26.70
CA GLU A 595 -46.65 -7.74 -27.80
C GLU A 595 -46.32 -7.05 -29.13
N SER A 596 -46.23 -5.71 -29.13
CA SER A 596 -45.86 -4.94 -30.32
C SER A 596 -44.40 -5.10 -30.76
N LYS A 597 -43.46 -5.45 -29.86
CA LYS A 597 -42.10 -5.86 -30.23
C LYS A 597 -42.10 -7.27 -30.84
N GLY A 598 -42.85 -8.21 -30.27
CA GLY A 598 -43.03 -9.56 -30.78
C GLY A 598 -43.59 -9.58 -32.20
N ASP A 599 -44.67 -8.83 -32.45
CA ASP A 599 -45.27 -8.68 -33.78
C ASP A 599 -44.31 -8.08 -34.81
N ARG A 600 -43.41 -7.18 -34.37
CA ARG A 600 -42.41 -6.54 -35.23
C ARG A 600 -41.24 -7.47 -35.54
N GLU A 601 -40.80 -8.28 -34.57
CA GLU A 601 -39.77 -9.31 -34.74
C GLU A 601 -40.27 -10.50 -35.57
N GLU A 602 -41.56 -10.84 -35.47
CA GLU A 602 -42.19 -11.87 -36.29
C GLU A 602 -42.38 -11.40 -37.75
N ARG A 603 -42.76 -10.13 -37.96
CA ARG A 603 -42.76 -9.49 -39.29
C ARG A 603 -41.38 -9.41 -39.94
N THR A 604 -40.32 -9.17 -39.19
CA THR A 604 -38.93 -9.16 -39.73
C THR A 604 -38.41 -10.57 -39.98
N ARG A 605 -38.75 -11.57 -39.16
CA ARG A 605 -38.47 -12.99 -39.42
C ARG A 605 -39.19 -13.51 -40.67
N SER A 606 -40.46 -13.15 -40.85
CA SER A 606 -41.25 -13.47 -42.05
C SER A 606 -40.60 -12.90 -43.32
N LYS A 607 -40.18 -11.62 -43.31
CA LYS A 607 -39.44 -11.00 -44.43
C LYS A 607 -38.05 -11.61 -44.66
N GLY A 608 -37.35 -12.00 -43.59
CA GLY A 608 -36.04 -12.66 -43.67
C GLY A 608 -36.09 -14.08 -44.25
N ASN A 609 -37.14 -14.84 -43.93
CA ASN A 609 -37.38 -16.17 -44.51
C ASN A 609 -37.82 -16.08 -45.98
N PHE A 610 -38.60 -15.07 -46.36
CA PHE A 610 -38.94 -14.82 -47.77
C PHE A 610 -37.69 -14.46 -48.61
N ALA A 611 -36.75 -13.69 -48.04
CA ALA A 611 -35.49 -13.35 -48.69
C ALA A 611 -34.50 -14.54 -48.80
N ARG A 612 -34.49 -15.45 -47.83
CA ARG A 612 -33.67 -16.68 -47.89
C ARG A 612 -34.20 -17.71 -48.89
N SER A 613 -35.52 -17.84 -49.04
CA SER A 613 -36.12 -18.72 -50.05
C SER A 613 -35.81 -18.29 -51.50
N ASN A 614 -35.59 -16.99 -51.75
CA ASN A 614 -35.32 -16.48 -53.10
C ASN A 614 -33.82 -16.45 -53.49
N LYS A 615 -32.89 -16.53 -52.52
CA LYS A 615 -31.44 -16.64 -52.81
C LYS A 615 -30.98 -18.09 -53.08
N GLY A 616 -31.74 -19.09 -52.65
CA GLY A 616 -31.44 -20.52 -52.89
C GLY A 616 -31.78 -21.04 -54.30
N LYS A 617 -32.49 -20.27 -55.13
CA LYS A 617 -32.91 -20.68 -56.49
C LYS A 617 -32.07 -20.08 -57.63
N LYS A 618 -30.98 -19.35 -57.36
CA LYS A 618 -30.16 -18.67 -58.39
C LYS A 618 -28.76 -19.27 -58.64
N TYR A 619 -28.41 -20.40 -58.03
CA TYR A 619 -27.09 -21.06 -58.20
C TYR A 619 -27.16 -22.50 -58.72
N GLN A 620 -28.25 -22.87 -59.41
CA GLN A 620 -28.34 -24.10 -60.22
C GLN A 620 -29.11 -23.81 -61.51
N ALA A 621 -28.46 -23.20 -62.50
CA ALA A 621 -28.80 -23.28 -63.92
C ALA A 621 -27.73 -22.56 -64.77
N GLY A 622 -27.01 -23.33 -65.61
CA GLY A 622 -26.13 -22.89 -66.70
C GLY A 622 -24.64 -23.16 -66.43
N SER A 623 -23.91 -24.10 -67.04
CA SER A 623 -24.04 -24.93 -68.26
C SER A 623 -24.45 -24.19 -69.53
#